data_AF-A0A497IHC3-F1
#
_entry.id   AF-A0A497IHC3-F1
#
_cell.length_a   1.000
_cell.length_b   1.000
_cell.length_c   1.000
_cell.angle_alpha   90.00
_cell.angle_beta   90.00
_cell.angle_gamma   90.00
#
_symmetry.space_group_name_H-M   'P 1'
#
loop_
_entity.id
_entity.type
_entity.pdbx_description
1 polymer ?
#
loop_
_entity_poly.entity_id
_entity_poly.type
_entity_poly.pdbx_seq_one_letter_code
_entity_poly.pdbx_strand_id
1 'polypeptide(L)'
;MKQKSSGKIATGLIWALAVTMLILSGMGYRLFASRLKLVVETPITLPVPLSHFPAEIGRWMGKDIPIPENVQRIAGNDDFLNRLYINKSNNEWANLYIAFTARPRTMSGHRPEVCYVGGGWIHDSTETSEFVSTSGRRVSCLIQRFHMPAPHREERVVLNFYILNGQLVSNERGFSGVAWRTPNIAGDPARYVT
;
A
#
# COMPACT_ATOMS: atom_id res chain seq x y z
N MET A 1 23.11 24.17 -68.51
CA MET A 1 23.12 23.30 -67.31
C MET A 1 22.87 24.16 -66.07
N LYS A 2 21.67 24.11 -65.47
CA LYS A 2 21.37 24.78 -64.19
C LYS A 2 20.97 23.70 -63.19
N GLN A 3 21.87 23.44 -62.25
CA GLN A 3 21.76 22.41 -61.22
C GLN A 3 20.80 22.91 -60.13
N LYS A 4 19.66 22.24 -59.95
CA LYS A 4 18.58 22.64 -59.04
C LYS A 4 18.97 22.25 -57.60
N SER A 5 19.61 23.16 -56.85
CA SER A 5 20.03 22.96 -55.44
C SER A 5 18.88 23.00 -54.42
N SER A 6 17.66 22.60 -54.82
CA SER A 6 16.45 22.78 -54.01
C SER A 6 16.21 21.66 -53.00
N GLY A 7 16.84 20.49 -53.16
CA GLY A 7 16.55 19.30 -52.35
C GLY A 7 17.20 19.27 -50.96
N LYS A 8 18.39 19.88 -50.80
CA LYS A 8 19.15 19.81 -49.53
C LYS A 8 18.63 20.76 -48.44
N ILE A 9 18.03 21.89 -48.84
CA ILE A 9 17.45 22.87 -47.90
C ILE A 9 16.14 22.32 -47.32
N ALA A 10 15.33 21.66 -48.16
CA ALA A 10 14.08 21.02 -47.72
C ALA A 10 14.33 19.86 -46.75
N THR A 11 15.36 19.03 -46.98
CA THR A 11 15.69 17.94 -46.05
C THR A 11 16.25 18.45 -44.72
N GLY A 12 17.11 19.48 -44.73
CA GLY A 12 17.61 20.10 -43.50
C GLY A 12 16.50 20.70 -42.62
N LEU A 13 15.51 21.36 -43.24
CA LEU A 13 14.36 21.90 -42.53
C LEU A 13 13.46 20.80 -41.93
N ILE A 14 13.22 19.71 -42.67
CA ILE A 14 12.46 18.55 -42.17
C ILE A 14 13.15 17.93 -40.97
N TRP A 15 14.47 17.73 -41.01
CA TRP A 15 15.23 17.20 -39.87
C TRP A 15 15.20 18.14 -38.67
N ALA A 16 15.36 19.45 -38.89
CA ALA A 16 15.26 20.43 -37.81
C ALA A 16 13.87 20.41 -37.15
N LEU A 17 12.80 20.33 -37.94
CA LEU A 17 11.43 20.22 -37.43
C LEU A 17 11.20 18.90 -36.67
N ALA A 18 11.69 17.77 -37.19
CA ALA A 18 11.57 16.48 -36.53
C ALA A 18 12.32 16.44 -35.19
N VAL A 19 13.55 16.97 -35.14
CA VAL A 19 14.33 17.09 -33.90
C VAL A 19 13.64 18.03 -32.92
N THR A 20 13.12 19.16 -33.38
CA THR A 20 12.36 20.11 -32.53
C THR A 20 11.11 19.45 -31.96
N MET A 21 10.35 18.70 -32.77
CA MET A 21 9.17 17.94 -32.31
C MET A 21 9.54 16.86 -31.30
N LEU A 22 10.65 16.15 -31.49
CA LEU A 22 11.16 15.16 -30.53
C LEU A 22 11.57 15.82 -29.20
N ILE A 23 12.24 16.97 -29.25
CA ILE A 23 12.63 17.72 -28.05
C ILE A 23 11.39 18.23 -27.32
N LEU A 24 10.44 18.84 -28.03
CA LEU A 24 9.20 19.36 -27.43
C LEU A 24 8.34 18.25 -26.84
N SER A 25 8.21 17.11 -27.53
CA SER A 25 7.47 15.95 -27.00
C SER A 25 8.18 15.33 -25.79
N GLY A 26 9.51 15.21 -25.83
CA GLY A 26 10.30 14.75 -24.70
C GLY A 26 10.20 15.68 -23.48
N MET A 27 10.25 17.00 -23.70
CA MET A 27 10.11 17.99 -22.64
C MET A 27 8.69 18.00 -22.07
N GLY A 28 7.67 17.97 -22.93
CA GLY A 28 6.26 17.85 -22.53
C GLY A 28 6.00 16.59 -21.72
N TYR A 29 6.52 15.44 -22.17
CA TYR A 29 6.42 14.17 -21.45
C TYR A 29 7.08 14.25 -20.07
N ARG A 30 8.29 14.81 -19.96
CA ARG A 30 8.99 14.93 -18.68
C ARG A 30 8.23 15.82 -17.71
N LEU A 31 7.73 16.97 -18.16
CA LEU A 31 6.94 17.87 -17.33
C LEU A 31 5.66 17.19 -16.83
N PHE A 32 4.94 16.52 -17.72
CA PHE A 32 3.73 15.78 -17.38
C PHE A 32 4.02 14.63 -16.41
N ALA A 33 5.06 13.84 -16.68
CA ALA A 33 5.48 12.74 -15.82
C ALA A 33 5.91 13.22 -14.42
N SER A 34 6.64 14.33 -14.32
CA SER A 34 7.01 14.92 -13.03
C SER A 34 5.79 15.40 -12.24
N ARG A 35 4.81 16.03 -12.90
CA ARG A 35 3.56 16.45 -12.26
C ARG A 35 2.75 15.25 -11.77
N LEU A 36 2.59 14.22 -12.61
CA LEU A 36 1.87 13.01 -12.24
C LEU A 36 2.57 12.28 -11.08
N LYS A 37 3.91 12.18 -11.12
CA LYS A 37 4.71 11.58 -10.05
C LYS A 37 4.47 12.28 -8.72
N LEU A 38 4.49 13.61 -8.71
CA LEU A 38 4.25 14.39 -7.50
C LEU A 38 2.86 14.12 -6.92
N VAL A 39 1.81 14.15 -7.76
CA VAL A 39 0.42 13.87 -7.31
C VAL A 39 0.26 12.44 -6.80
N VAL A 40 0.93 11.47 -7.43
CA VAL A 40 0.84 10.05 -7.03
C VAL A 40 1.67 9.75 -5.79
N GLU A 41 2.76 10.47 -5.53
CA GLU A 41 3.64 10.23 -4.39
C GLU A 41 3.21 10.98 -3.12
N THR A 42 2.50 12.11 -3.23
CA THR A 42 1.97 12.84 -2.08
C THR A 42 0.98 11.99 -1.28
N PRO A 43 1.24 11.74 0.03
CA PRO A 43 0.33 10.99 0.86
C PRO A 43 -1.02 11.68 1.00
N ILE A 44 -2.09 10.89 1.03
CA ILE A 44 -3.44 11.39 1.28
C ILE A 44 -3.70 11.38 2.78
N THR A 45 -3.91 12.56 3.36
CA THR A 45 -4.20 12.70 4.79
C THR A 45 -5.61 12.24 5.09
N LEU A 46 -5.75 11.28 6.00
CA LEU A 46 -7.04 10.86 6.51
C LEU A 46 -7.73 12.00 7.29
N PRO A 47 -9.06 12.20 7.14
CA PRO A 47 -9.81 13.13 7.98
C PRO A 47 -9.68 12.84 9.48
N VAL A 48 -9.55 11.54 9.83
CA VAL A 48 -9.25 11.07 11.17
C VAL A 48 -8.01 10.17 11.08
N PRO A 49 -6.84 10.60 11.57
CA PRO A 49 -5.61 9.80 11.54
C PRO A 49 -5.75 8.49 12.31
N LEU A 50 -5.02 7.44 11.90
CA LEU A 50 -5.00 6.15 12.59
C LEU A 50 -4.42 6.24 14.00
N SER A 51 -3.61 7.26 14.29
CA SER A 51 -3.11 7.55 15.64
C SER A 51 -4.24 7.86 16.63
N HIS A 52 -5.40 8.33 16.16
CA HIS A 52 -6.60 8.57 16.98
C HIS A 52 -7.41 7.31 17.27
N PHE A 53 -7.02 6.15 16.73
CA PHE A 53 -7.65 4.88 17.08
C PHE A 53 -7.62 4.69 18.61
N PRO A 54 -8.65 4.12 19.25
CA PRO A 54 -8.73 4.06 20.71
C PRO A 54 -7.51 3.41 21.35
N ALA A 55 -6.93 4.06 22.37
CA ALA A 55 -5.86 3.45 23.17
C ALA A 55 -6.42 2.40 24.14
N GLU A 56 -7.72 2.47 24.46
CA GLU A 56 -8.39 1.55 25.38
C GLU A 56 -9.63 0.96 24.70
N ILE A 57 -9.78 -0.37 24.79
CA ILE A 57 -10.93 -1.10 24.24
C ILE A 57 -11.42 -2.06 25.31
N GLY A 58 -12.50 -1.69 26.01
CA GLY A 58 -13.00 -2.49 27.14
C GLY A 58 -11.92 -2.64 28.23
N ARG A 59 -11.38 -3.85 28.41
CA ARG A 59 -10.30 -4.15 29.38
C ARG A 59 -8.90 -4.16 28.76
N TRP A 60 -8.79 -3.91 27.46
CA TRP A 60 -7.53 -3.92 26.73
C TRP A 60 -6.90 -2.53 26.75
N MET A 61 -5.66 -2.44 27.25
CA MET A 61 -4.87 -1.21 27.22
C MET A 61 -3.81 -1.30 26.13
N GLY A 62 -3.83 -0.33 25.23
CA GLY A 62 -2.99 -0.24 24.05
C GLY A 62 -1.75 0.63 24.29
N LYS A 63 -0.61 0.19 23.78
CA LYS A 63 0.64 0.95 23.71
C LYS A 63 1.16 0.94 22.29
N ASP A 64 1.42 2.13 21.74
CA ASP A 64 2.02 2.26 20.41
C ASP A 64 3.42 1.65 20.39
N ILE A 65 3.66 0.83 19.37
CA ILE A 65 4.95 0.21 19.09
C ILE A 65 5.51 0.92 17.85
N PRO A 66 6.60 1.69 17.99
CA PRO A 66 7.15 2.45 16.88
C PRO A 66 7.61 1.51 15.76
N ILE A 67 7.22 1.85 14.54
CA ILE A 67 7.72 1.18 13.34
C ILE A 67 9.00 1.91 12.90
N PRO A 68 10.11 1.22 12.62
CA PRO A 68 11.32 1.88 12.12
C PRO A 68 11.07 2.68 10.84
N GLU A 69 11.65 3.88 10.72
CA GLU A 69 11.42 4.79 9.58
C GLU A 69 11.79 4.15 8.23
N ASN A 70 12.80 3.28 8.19
CA ASN A 70 13.17 2.57 6.96
C ASN A 70 12.05 1.62 6.51
N VAL A 71 11.35 0.98 7.44
CA VAL A 71 10.21 0.10 7.14
C VAL A 71 9.03 0.93 6.66
N GLN A 72 8.73 2.05 7.34
CA GLN A 72 7.66 2.96 6.93
C GLN A 72 7.89 3.49 5.49
N ARG A 73 9.12 3.92 5.19
CA ARG A 73 9.49 4.45 3.88
C ARG A 73 9.39 3.41 2.77
N ILE A 74 9.77 2.16 3.04
CA ILE A 74 9.63 1.06 2.08
C ILE A 74 8.16 0.70 1.91
N ALA A 75 7.38 0.70 3.00
CA ALA A 75 5.98 0.35 2.94
C ALA A 75 5.13 1.40 2.20
N GLY A 76 5.48 2.67 2.34
CA GLY A 76 4.88 3.77 1.58
C GLY A 76 3.37 3.94 1.80
N ASN A 77 2.88 3.53 2.97
CA ASN A 77 1.49 3.73 3.37
C ASN A 77 1.23 5.22 3.68
N ASP A 78 0.00 5.66 3.44
CA ASP A 78 -0.42 7.05 3.70
C ASP A 78 -0.59 7.32 5.20
N ASP A 79 -1.01 6.31 5.95
CA ASP A 79 -1.06 6.31 7.42
C ASP A 79 -0.88 4.87 7.93
N PHE A 80 -0.44 4.70 9.18
CA PHE A 80 -0.30 3.39 9.80
C PHE A 80 -0.45 3.46 11.32
N LEU A 81 -0.81 2.33 11.93
CA LEU A 81 -0.83 2.14 13.36
C LEU A 81 -0.23 0.78 13.68
N ASN A 82 0.68 0.74 14.65
CA ASN A 82 1.15 -0.49 15.27
C ASN A 82 1.01 -0.35 16.78
N ARG A 83 0.13 -1.15 17.39
CA ARG A 83 -0.24 -1.02 18.80
C ARG A 83 -0.36 -2.38 19.46
N LEU A 84 0.32 -2.56 20.58
CA LEU A 84 0.18 -3.74 21.43
C LEU A 84 -0.92 -3.49 22.45
N TYR A 85 -1.96 -4.31 22.43
CA TYR A 85 -3.00 -4.33 23.45
C TYR A 85 -2.72 -5.44 24.47
N ILE A 86 -2.87 -5.11 25.75
CA ILE A 86 -2.69 -6.04 26.87
C ILE A 86 -3.95 -6.01 27.73
N ASN A 87 -4.51 -7.18 28.00
CA ASN A 87 -5.57 -7.36 28.98
C ASN A 87 -4.97 -7.96 30.26
N LYS A 88 -4.77 -7.11 31.27
CA LYS A 88 -4.14 -7.53 32.53
C LYS A 88 -5.01 -8.49 33.36
N SER A 89 -6.31 -8.58 33.09
CA SER A 89 -7.21 -9.42 33.89
C SER A 89 -7.05 -10.92 33.62
N ASN A 90 -6.61 -11.28 32.41
CA ASN A 90 -6.41 -12.66 31.97
C ASN A 90 -5.00 -12.91 31.38
N ASN A 91 -4.10 -11.92 31.46
CA ASN A 91 -2.74 -11.98 30.95
C ASN A 91 -2.66 -12.27 29.43
N GLU A 92 -3.67 -11.82 28.68
CA GLU A 92 -3.69 -11.92 27.22
C GLU A 92 -3.10 -10.66 26.58
N TRP A 93 -2.56 -10.83 25.38
CA TRP A 93 -2.05 -9.73 24.56
C TRP A 93 -2.34 -9.96 23.08
N ALA A 94 -2.50 -8.88 22.33
CA ALA A 94 -2.66 -8.90 20.88
C ALA A 94 -1.98 -7.68 20.26
N ASN A 95 -1.27 -7.87 19.15
CA ASN A 95 -0.72 -6.76 18.38
C ASN A 95 -1.66 -6.41 17.23
N LEU A 96 -2.04 -5.14 17.15
CA LEU A 96 -2.84 -4.58 16.06
C LEU A 96 -1.89 -3.82 15.13
N TYR A 97 -1.89 -4.20 13.87
CA TYR A 97 -1.28 -3.44 12.79
C TYR A 97 -2.37 -3.01 11.79
N ILE A 98 -2.41 -1.73 11.47
CA ILE A 98 -3.28 -1.15 10.46
C ILE A 98 -2.39 -0.34 9.51
N ALA A 99 -2.57 -0.50 8.21
CA ALA A 99 -1.87 0.27 7.21
C ALA A 99 -2.86 0.78 6.18
N PHE A 100 -3.00 2.10 6.07
CA PHE A 100 -3.92 2.74 5.15
C PHE A 100 -3.17 3.24 3.91
N THR A 101 -3.73 2.97 2.74
CA THR A 101 -3.29 3.61 1.50
C THR A 101 -4.47 3.92 0.60
N ALA A 102 -4.53 5.16 0.13
CA ALA A 102 -5.43 5.62 -0.91
C ALA A 102 -4.91 5.28 -2.33
N ARG A 103 -3.91 4.39 -2.40
CA ARG A 103 -3.33 3.83 -3.63
C ARG A 103 -3.37 2.29 -3.56
N PRO A 104 -4.54 1.65 -3.74
CA PRO A 104 -4.70 0.20 -3.50
C PRO A 104 -3.68 -0.71 -4.21
N ARG A 105 -3.21 -0.31 -5.39
CA ARG A 105 -2.11 -0.98 -6.10
C ARG A 105 -0.85 -1.19 -5.25
N THR A 106 -0.50 -0.27 -4.35
CA THR A 106 0.71 -0.37 -3.52
C THR A 106 0.54 -1.37 -2.37
N MET A 107 -0.70 -1.72 -2.02
CA MET A 107 -1.01 -2.63 -0.92
C MET A 107 -0.87 -4.11 -1.30
N SER A 108 -0.85 -4.49 -2.58
CA SER A 108 -0.83 -5.90 -2.98
C SER A 108 0.42 -6.65 -2.49
N GLY A 109 1.50 -5.93 -2.18
CA GLY A 109 2.71 -6.49 -1.56
C GLY A 109 2.65 -6.62 -0.04
N HIS A 110 1.73 -5.92 0.63
CA HIS A 110 1.58 -5.87 2.09
C HIS A 110 0.73 -7.04 2.59
N ARG A 111 1.25 -8.25 2.38
CA ARG A 111 0.63 -9.51 2.83
C ARG A 111 1.49 -10.13 3.93
N PRO A 112 0.89 -10.76 4.96
CA PRO A 112 1.68 -11.41 6.00
C PRO A 112 2.69 -12.42 5.45
N GLU A 113 2.35 -13.19 4.41
CA GLU A 113 3.27 -14.14 3.76
C GLU A 113 4.51 -13.47 3.15
N VAL A 114 4.41 -12.19 2.78
CA VAL A 114 5.54 -11.43 2.23
C VAL A 114 6.34 -10.79 3.36
N CYS A 115 5.66 -10.08 4.27
CA CYS A 115 6.31 -9.30 5.31
C CYS A 115 6.97 -10.19 6.38
N TYR A 116 6.29 -11.24 6.85
CA TYR A 116 6.83 -12.14 7.86
C TYR A 116 7.96 -12.99 7.28
N VAL A 117 7.79 -13.55 6.08
CA VAL A 117 8.87 -14.32 5.44
C VAL A 117 10.09 -13.45 5.14
N GLY A 118 9.88 -12.20 4.68
CA GLY A 118 10.96 -11.22 4.55
C GLY A 118 11.64 -10.87 5.87
N GLY A 119 10.94 -11.00 6.99
CA GLY A 119 11.46 -10.86 8.36
C GLY A 119 12.11 -12.13 8.94
N GLY A 120 12.25 -13.20 8.15
CA GLY A 120 12.90 -14.45 8.56
C GLY A 120 11.97 -15.50 9.18
N TRP A 121 10.66 -15.27 9.17
CA TRP A 121 9.68 -16.26 9.61
C TRP A 121 9.43 -17.30 8.51
N ILE A 122 9.07 -18.51 8.93
CA ILE A 122 8.60 -19.58 8.05
C ILE A 122 7.08 -19.59 8.12
N HIS A 123 6.42 -19.62 6.96
CA HIS A 123 4.97 -19.71 6.86
C HIS A 123 4.51 -21.17 6.91
N ASP A 124 3.61 -21.49 7.82
CA ASP A 124 3.13 -22.85 8.07
C ASP A 124 1.80 -23.14 7.37
N SER A 125 0.80 -22.28 7.55
CA SER A 125 -0.53 -22.48 6.98
C SER A 125 -1.31 -21.17 6.85
N THR A 126 -2.26 -21.18 5.90
CA THR A 126 -3.30 -20.15 5.75
C THR A 126 -4.66 -20.84 5.76
N GLU A 127 -5.55 -20.37 6.63
CA GLU A 127 -6.91 -20.88 6.80
C GLU A 127 -7.91 -19.73 6.62
N THR A 128 -9.03 -19.98 5.93
CA THR A 128 -10.14 -19.00 5.91
C THR A 128 -10.98 -19.17 7.16
N SER A 129 -11.31 -18.07 7.81
CA SER A 129 -12.12 -18.05 9.02
C SER A 129 -13.11 -16.88 9.01
N GLU A 130 -13.95 -16.82 10.02
CA GLU A 130 -14.89 -15.72 10.25
C GLU A 130 -15.00 -15.45 11.74
N PHE A 131 -15.09 -14.17 12.11
CA PHE A 131 -15.44 -13.75 13.46
C PHE A 131 -16.63 -12.79 13.44
N VAL A 132 -17.31 -12.69 14.58
CA VAL A 132 -18.43 -11.76 14.78
C VAL A 132 -17.93 -10.59 15.62
N SER A 133 -18.05 -9.37 15.10
CA SER A 133 -17.69 -8.15 15.84
C SER A 133 -18.65 -7.91 17.01
N THR A 134 -18.27 -7.01 17.91
CA THR A 134 -19.15 -6.53 19.00
C THR A 134 -20.44 -5.88 18.50
N SER A 135 -20.46 -5.39 17.25
CA SER A 135 -21.64 -4.86 16.59
C SER A 135 -22.51 -5.93 15.90
N GLY A 136 -22.17 -7.21 16.05
CA GLY A 136 -22.85 -8.33 15.39
C GLY A 136 -22.50 -8.53 13.92
N ARG A 137 -21.53 -7.79 13.37
CA ARG A 137 -21.10 -7.91 11.97
C ARG A 137 -20.20 -9.13 11.81
N ARG A 138 -20.54 -10.02 10.88
CA ARG A 138 -19.66 -11.10 10.43
C ARG A 138 -18.51 -10.53 9.58
N VAL A 139 -17.28 -10.93 9.91
CA VAL A 139 -16.05 -10.49 9.24
C VAL A 139 -15.27 -11.72 8.81
N SER A 140 -15.21 -11.96 7.50
CA SER A 140 -14.35 -13.00 6.94
C SER A 140 -12.89 -12.55 6.98
N CYS A 141 -12.01 -13.45 7.43
CA CYS A 141 -10.59 -13.19 7.56
C CYS A 141 -9.76 -14.42 7.16
N LEU A 142 -8.45 -14.22 7.08
CA LEU A 142 -7.47 -15.28 6.99
C LEU A 142 -6.76 -15.42 8.34
N ILE A 143 -6.57 -16.66 8.78
CA ILE A 143 -5.71 -17.00 9.91
C ILE A 143 -4.45 -17.62 9.32
N GLN A 144 -3.31 -17.05 9.65
CA GLN A 144 -2.02 -17.48 9.12
C GLN A 144 -1.08 -17.82 10.27
N ARG A 145 -0.36 -18.93 10.13
CA ARG A 145 0.56 -19.42 11.15
C ARG A 145 1.99 -19.33 10.65
N PHE A 146 2.87 -18.87 11.52
CA PHE A 146 4.28 -18.70 11.23
C PHE A 146 5.12 -19.18 12.41
N HIS A 147 6.32 -19.65 12.14
CA HIS A 147 7.33 -19.91 13.16
C HIS A 147 8.70 -19.36 12.79
N MET A 148 9.51 -19.08 13.80
CA MET A 148 10.91 -18.68 13.63
C MET A 148 11.79 -19.93 13.60
N PRO A 149 12.75 -20.04 12.67
CA PRO A 149 13.68 -21.17 12.64
C PRO A 149 14.51 -21.25 13.94
N ALA A 150 15.05 -22.44 14.20
CA ALA A 150 15.97 -22.64 15.32
C ALA A 150 17.16 -21.65 15.23
N PRO A 151 17.63 -21.10 16.37
CA PRO A 151 17.27 -21.47 17.74
C PRO A 151 16.06 -20.72 18.34
N HIS A 152 15.46 -19.76 17.65
CA HIS A 152 14.50 -18.81 18.25
C HIS A 152 13.14 -19.43 18.61
N ARG A 153 12.65 -20.42 17.84
CA ARG A 153 11.43 -21.23 18.12
C ARG A 153 10.19 -20.44 18.60
N GLU A 154 10.01 -19.22 18.10
CA GLU A 154 8.80 -18.43 18.33
C GLU A 154 7.72 -18.82 17.33
N GLU A 155 6.46 -18.80 17.75
CA GLU A 155 5.29 -18.99 16.87
C GLU A 155 4.44 -17.72 16.85
N ARG A 156 3.83 -17.41 15.70
CA ARG A 156 2.89 -16.31 15.55
C ARG A 156 1.67 -16.74 14.76
N VAL A 157 0.52 -16.28 15.22
CA VAL A 157 -0.76 -16.40 14.52
C VAL A 157 -1.21 -15.00 14.12
N VAL A 158 -1.45 -14.81 12.84
CA VAL A 158 -1.87 -13.53 12.26
C VAL A 158 -3.28 -13.68 11.72
N LEU A 159 -4.20 -12.87 12.26
CA LEU A 159 -5.52 -12.70 11.67
C LEU A 159 -5.47 -11.49 10.73
N ASN A 160 -5.76 -11.72 9.46
CA ASN A 160 -5.66 -10.71 8.41
C ASN A 160 -6.97 -10.55 7.63
N PHE A 161 -7.36 -9.31 7.37
CA PHE A 161 -8.42 -8.94 6.43
C PHE A 161 -8.17 -7.51 5.96
N TYR A 162 -8.85 -7.09 4.90
CA TYR A 162 -8.73 -5.75 4.36
C TYR A 162 -10.09 -5.05 4.30
N ILE A 163 -10.06 -3.72 4.32
CA ILE A 163 -11.20 -2.87 4.04
C ILE A 163 -10.89 -2.09 2.76
N LEU A 164 -11.58 -2.44 1.67
CA LEU A 164 -11.47 -1.80 0.36
C LEU A 164 -12.68 -0.89 0.13
N ASN A 165 -12.48 0.42 0.13
CA ASN A 165 -13.57 1.41 -0.01
C ASN A 165 -14.77 1.13 0.94
N GLY A 166 -14.50 0.70 2.18
CA GLY A 166 -15.51 0.36 3.18
C GLY A 166 -16.07 -1.08 3.10
N GLN A 167 -15.72 -1.84 2.05
CA GLN A 167 -16.10 -3.24 1.91
C GLN A 167 -15.03 -4.16 2.50
N LEU A 168 -15.45 -5.18 3.25
CA LEU A 168 -14.54 -6.19 3.78
C LEU A 168 -14.15 -7.17 2.68
N VAL A 169 -12.84 -7.41 2.55
CA VAL A 169 -12.30 -8.45 1.68
C VAL A 169 -11.24 -9.24 2.43
N SER A 170 -11.26 -10.57 2.31
CA SER A 170 -10.36 -11.43 3.09
C SER A 170 -8.94 -11.51 2.52
N ASN A 171 -8.76 -11.20 1.24
CA ASN A 171 -7.47 -11.31 0.55
C ASN A 171 -7.27 -10.20 -0.49
N GLU A 172 -6.03 -10.07 -0.95
CA GLU A 172 -5.56 -9.04 -1.86
C GLU A 172 -6.20 -9.08 -3.25
N ARG A 173 -6.84 -10.20 -3.62
CA ARG A 173 -7.50 -10.33 -4.94
C ARG A 173 -8.61 -9.30 -5.13
N GLY A 174 -9.20 -8.79 -4.05
CA GLY A 174 -10.18 -7.70 -4.10
C GLY A 174 -9.63 -6.43 -4.76
N PHE A 175 -8.33 -6.18 -4.64
CA PHE A 175 -7.67 -4.96 -5.13
C PHE A 175 -6.47 -5.22 -6.07
N SER A 176 -6.29 -6.44 -6.58
CA SER A 176 -5.20 -6.77 -7.52
C SER A 176 -5.57 -6.57 -9.01
N GLY A 177 -6.86 -6.36 -9.30
CA GLY A 177 -7.40 -6.19 -10.65
C GLY A 177 -6.98 -4.91 -11.36
N VAL A 178 -7.21 -4.84 -12.68
CA VAL A 178 -6.83 -3.69 -13.53
C VAL A 178 -7.50 -2.39 -13.08
N ALA A 179 -8.74 -2.46 -12.58
CA ALA A 179 -9.49 -1.31 -12.06
C ALA A 179 -8.77 -0.57 -10.91
N TRP A 180 -7.87 -1.24 -10.20
CA TRP A 180 -7.12 -0.71 -9.06
C TRP A 180 -5.73 -0.18 -9.44
N ARG A 181 -5.36 -0.30 -10.73
CA ARG A 181 -4.08 0.20 -11.25
C ARG A 181 -4.12 1.67 -11.64
N THR A 182 -5.32 2.26 -11.76
CA THR A 182 -5.45 3.68 -12.08
C THR A 182 -5.02 4.55 -10.90
N PRO A 183 -4.22 5.61 -11.16
CA PRO A 183 -3.76 6.53 -10.12
C PRO A 183 -4.93 7.32 -9.53
N ASN A 184 -4.87 7.57 -8.22
CA ASN A 184 -5.84 8.41 -7.51
C ASN A 184 -5.50 9.90 -7.68
N ILE A 185 -5.58 10.41 -8.92
CA ILE A 185 -5.18 11.79 -9.26
C ILE A 185 -6.02 12.83 -8.51
N ALA A 186 -7.29 12.51 -8.22
CA ALA A 186 -8.20 13.38 -7.50
C ALA A 186 -7.92 13.47 -5.99
N GLY A 187 -7.04 12.63 -5.45
CA GLY A 187 -6.75 12.61 -4.02
C GLY A 187 -7.92 12.10 -3.18
N ASP A 188 -8.80 11.27 -3.75
CA ASP A 188 -10.04 10.82 -3.10
C ASP A 188 -9.73 9.85 -1.94
N PRO A 189 -9.97 10.22 -0.67
CA PRO A 189 -9.72 9.34 0.46
C PRO A 189 -10.69 8.14 0.50
N ALA A 190 -11.78 8.15 -0.28
CA ALA A 190 -12.73 7.05 -0.39
C ALA A 190 -12.27 5.93 -1.35
N ARG A 191 -11.21 6.17 -2.14
CA ARG A 191 -10.52 5.13 -2.92
C ARG A 191 -9.32 4.63 -2.13
N TYR A 192 -9.53 3.63 -1.28
CA TYR A 192 -8.51 3.14 -0.35
C TYR A 192 -8.57 1.65 -0.10
N VAL A 193 -7.48 1.15 0.45
CA VAL A 193 -7.43 -0.13 1.14
C VAL A 193 -6.72 0.06 2.48
N THR A 194 -7.22 -0.62 3.51
CA THR A 194 -6.56 -0.72 4.81
C THR A 194 -6.61 -2.11 5.38
#